data_AF-A0A1V4VPR0-F1
#
_entry.id   AF-A0A1V4VPR0-F1
#
_cell.length_a   1.000
_cell.length_b   1.000
_cell.length_c   1.000
_cell.angle_alpha   90.00
_cell.angle_beta   90.00
_cell.angle_gamma   90.00
#
_symmetry.space_group_name_H-M   'P 1'
#
loop_
_entity.id
_entity.type
_entity.pdbx_description
1 polymer ?
#
loop_
_entity_poly.entity_id
_entity_poly.type
_entity_poly.pdbx_seq_one_letter_code
_entity_poly.pdbx_strand_id
1 'polypeptide(L)'
;MPVCPICNGFTTFYENCPLCGLPLQDAGVIQDFYDDYSAYLEQDIYEDGYRHNNHAVCVHLFVCPHCHFDTNVSFRRLNQD
;
A
#
# COMPACT_ATOMS: atom_id res chain seq x y z
N MET A 1 -6.03 10.31 -14.39
CA MET A 1 -5.45 9.04 -13.90
C MET A 1 -6.13 8.73 -12.57
N PRO A 2 -6.56 7.49 -12.33
CA PRO A 2 -7.17 7.12 -11.05
C PRO A 2 -6.13 7.21 -9.92
N VAL A 3 -6.51 7.83 -8.80
CA VAL A 3 -5.61 8.16 -7.68
C VAL A 3 -5.89 7.29 -6.47
N CYS A 4 -4.84 6.82 -5.79
CA CYS A 4 -4.99 6.12 -4.52
C CYS A 4 -5.39 7.10 -3.41
N PRO A 5 -6.49 6.88 -2.67
CA PRO A 5 -6.92 7.78 -1.62
C PRO A 5 -6.00 7.78 -0.38
N ILE A 6 -5.24 6.70 -0.15
CA ILE A 6 -4.24 6.63 0.92
C ILE A 6 -2.99 7.43 0.54
N CYS A 7 -2.38 7.16 -0.62
CA CYS A 7 -1.19 7.90 -1.09
C CYS A 7 -1.41 9.41 -1.17
N ASN A 8 -2.63 9.84 -1.51
CA ASN A 8 -2.99 11.26 -1.66
C ASN A 8 -3.60 11.87 -0.39
N GLY A 9 -3.63 11.13 0.73
CA GLY A 9 -4.14 11.64 2.00
C GLY A 9 -5.64 11.97 2.02
N PHE A 10 -6.42 11.47 1.07
CA PHE A 10 -7.88 11.64 1.05
C PHE A 10 -8.58 10.79 2.11
N THR A 11 -7.96 9.68 2.51
CA THR A 11 -8.43 8.83 3.61
C THR A 11 -7.24 8.31 4.41
N THR A 12 -7.50 7.92 5.65
CA THR A 12 -6.52 7.23 6.50
C THR A 12 -7.03 5.84 6.82
N PHE A 13 -6.13 4.87 6.83
CA PHE A 13 -6.45 3.51 7.26
C PHE A 13 -6.01 3.32 8.71
N TYR A 14 -6.92 2.83 9.55
CA TYR A 14 -6.67 2.57 10.96
C TYR A 14 -7.09 1.14 11.27
N GLU A 15 -6.11 0.28 11.52
CA GLU A 15 -6.32 -1.08 12.02
C GLU A 15 -5.31 -1.39 13.11
N ASN A 16 -5.73 -2.21 14.06
CA ASN A 16 -4.86 -2.69 15.13
C ASN A 16 -4.18 -4.00 14.70
N CYS A 17 -2.93 -4.17 15.11
CA CYS A 17 -2.18 -5.39 14.89
C CYS A 17 -2.89 -6.57 15.56
N PRO A 18 -3.19 -7.66 14.82
CA PRO A 18 -3.88 -8.82 15.38
C PRO A 18 -3.04 -9.59 16.41
N LEU A 19 -1.72 -9.36 16.46
CA LEU A 19 -0.82 -10.07 17.38
C LEU A 19 -0.59 -9.35 18.71
N CYS A 20 -0.55 -8.01 18.72
CA CYS A 20 -0.24 -7.23 19.93
C CYS A 20 -1.24 -6.10 20.25
N GLY A 21 -2.20 -5.84 19.38
CA GLY A 21 -3.24 -4.81 19.58
C GLY A 21 -2.79 -3.36 19.34
N LEU A 22 -1.51 -3.10 19.05
CA LEU A 22 -1.03 -1.75 18.73
C LEU A 22 -1.37 -1.36 17.28
N PRO A 23 -1.56 -0.06 16.97
CA PRO A 23 -1.89 0.41 15.62
C PRO A 23 -0.84 0.00 14.58
N LEU A 24 -1.32 -0.42 13.40
CA LEU A 24 -0.48 -0.62 12.22
C LEU A 24 -0.10 0.73 11.60
N GLN A 25 1.08 0.80 10.98
CA GLN A 25 1.58 1.96 10.25
C GLN A 25 1.65 1.64 8.75
N ASP A 26 1.26 2.61 7.92
CA ASP A 26 1.44 2.52 6.47
C ASP A 26 2.94 2.66 6.14
N ALA A 27 3.52 1.59 5.60
CA ALA A 27 4.92 1.59 5.16
C ALA A 27 5.07 2.12 3.72
N GLY A 28 3.98 2.26 2.97
CA GLY A 28 3.98 2.68 1.58
C GLY A 28 3.38 1.64 0.64
N VAL A 29 3.46 1.92 -0.66
CA VAL A 29 2.95 1.02 -1.69
C VAL A 29 3.82 -0.23 -1.77
N ILE A 30 3.21 -1.40 -1.94
CA ILE A 30 3.92 -2.69 -1.92
C ILE A 30 4.97 -2.80 -3.03
N GLN A 31 4.79 -2.08 -4.13
CA GLN A 31 5.71 -2.05 -5.26
C GLN A 31 7.10 -1.56 -4.86
N ASP A 32 7.18 -0.59 -3.94
CA ASP A 32 8.45 0.02 -3.50
C ASP A 32 9.38 -0.99 -2.80
N PHE A 33 8.89 -2.18 -2.46
CA PHE A 33 9.59 -3.21 -1.69
C PHE A 33 9.93 -4.48 -2.49
N TYR A 34 9.76 -4.48 -3.83
CA TYR A 34 10.01 -5.68 -4.64
C TYR A 34 11.48 -5.93 -4.99
N ASP A 35 12.27 -4.89 -5.13
CA ASP A 35 13.71 -4.93 -5.43
C ASP A 35 14.38 -3.63 -4.94
N ASP A 36 15.72 -3.62 -4.90
CA ASP A 36 16.54 -2.50 -4.40
C ASP A 36 16.31 -1.19 -5.16
N TYR A 37 15.79 -1.27 -6.39
CA TYR A 37 15.48 -0.12 -7.23
C TYR A 37 13.99 0.20 -7.32
N SER A 38 13.11 -0.60 -6.71
CA SER A 38 11.68 -0.49 -6.96
C SER A 38 11.08 0.87 -6.59
N ALA A 39 11.53 1.47 -5.48
CA ALA A 39 11.09 2.80 -5.07
C ALA A 39 11.42 3.93 -6.06
N TYR A 40 12.31 3.69 -7.02
CA TYR A 40 12.69 4.64 -8.07
C TYR A 40 12.08 4.34 -9.43
N LEU A 41 11.41 3.19 -9.56
CA LEU A 41 10.82 2.74 -10.81
C LEU A 41 9.39 3.25 -10.92
N GLU A 42 8.95 3.49 -12.16
CA GLU A 42 7.58 3.90 -12.42
C GLU A 42 6.61 2.76 -12.02
N GLN A 43 5.45 3.14 -11.46
CA GLN A 43 4.49 2.16 -10.93
C GLN A 43 3.91 1.24 -12.02
N ASP A 44 3.88 1.71 -13.27
CA ASP A 44 3.37 1.00 -14.44
C ASP A 44 4.23 -0.23 -14.80
N ILE A 45 5.53 -0.21 -14.47
CA ILE A 45 6.46 -1.33 -14.65
C ILE A 45 5.99 -2.60 -13.89
N TYR A 46 5.19 -2.43 -12.83
CA TYR A 46 4.71 -3.52 -11.98
C TYR A 46 3.21 -3.83 -12.16
N GLU A 47 2.57 -3.30 -13.20
CA GLU A 47 1.14 -3.51 -13.46
C GLU A 47 0.77 -4.93 -13.87
N ASP A 48 1.77 -5.79 -14.09
CA ASP A 48 1.63 -7.22 -14.39
C ASP A 48 1.08 -8.05 -13.21
N GLY A 49 0.55 -7.41 -12.16
CA GLY A 49 -0.34 -8.05 -11.19
C GLY A 49 0.30 -8.52 -9.89
N TYR A 50 1.42 -7.92 -9.49
CA TYR A 50 2.00 -8.19 -8.18
C TYR A 50 1.02 -7.85 -7.05
N ARG A 51 0.52 -8.89 -6.36
CA ARG A 51 -0.50 -8.81 -5.30
C ARG A 51 -1.74 -8.00 -5.73
N HIS A 52 -2.08 -8.00 -7.02
CA HIS A 52 -3.18 -7.24 -7.62
C HIS A 52 -3.03 -5.70 -7.62
N ASN A 53 -1.83 -5.14 -7.41
CA ASN A 53 -1.59 -3.72 -7.65
C ASN A 53 -1.64 -3.43 -9.16
N ASN A 54 -2.50 -2.50 -9.59
CA ASN A 54 -2.70 -2.11 -10.98
C ASN A 54 -3.38 -0.72 -11.09
N HIS A 55 -3.74 -0.33 -12.31
CA HIS A 55 -4.47 0.92 -12.59
C HIS A 55 -5.75 1.14 -11.76
N ALA A 56 -6.44 0.09 -11.30
CA ALA A 56 -7.69 0.20 -10.55
C ALA A 56 -7.51 0.02 -9.03
N VAL A 57 -6.43 -0.63 -8.60
CA VAL A 57 -6.20 -1.03 -7.21
C VAL A 57 -4.78 -0.65 -6.80
N CYS A 58 -4.65 0.06 -5.68
CA CYS A 58 -3.37 0.32 -5.03
C CYS A 58 -3.22 -0.59 -3.82
N VAL A 59 -2.06 -1.21 -3.64
CA VAL A 59 -1.80 -2.12 -2.51
C VAL A 59 -0.71 -1.54 -1.64
N HIS A 60 -0.98 -1.41 -0.34
CA HIS A 60 -0.05 -0.88 0.65
C HIS A 60 0.40 -1.96 1.60
N LEU A 61 1.65 -1.85 2.06
CA LEU A 61 2.19 -2.65 3.14
C LEU A 61 1.92 -1.94 4.47
N PHE A 62 1.27 -2.62 5.40
CA PHE A 62 1.06 -2.14 6.77
C PHE A 62 1.91 -2.96 7.73
N VAL A 63 2.65 -2.27 8.60
CA VAL A 63 3.59 -2.90 9.53
C VAL A 63 3.28 -2.51 10.98
N CYS A 64 3.42 -3.47 11.89
CA CYS A 64 3.39 -3.21 13.31
C CYS A 64 4.81 -2.82 13.79
N PRO A 65 5.03 -1.60 14.30
CA PRO A 65 6.35 -1.16 14.74
C PRO A 65 6.86 -1.87 16.00
N HIS A 66 5.99 -2.63 16.69
CA HIS A 66 6.32 -3.29 17.95
C HIS A 66 6.67 -4.78 17.78
N CYS A 67 5.86 -5.53 17.04
CA CYS A 67 6.05 -6.98 16.87
C CYS A 67 6.45 -7.40 15.47
N HIS A 68 6.59 -6.44 14.54
CA HIS A 68 6.98 -6.65 13.15
C HIS A 68 6.01 -7.51 12.33
N PHE A 69 4.77 -7.70 12.79
CA PHE A 69 3.70 -8.23 11.94
C PHE A 69 3.46 -7.29 10.76
N ASP A 70 3.36 -7.83 9.55
CA ASP A 70 3.01 -7.10 8.35
C ASP A 70 1.81 -7.70 7.62
N THR A 71 1.09 -6.86 6.88
CA THR A 71 -0.02 -7.29 6.03
C THR A 71 -0.20 -6.35 4.84
N ASN A 72 -0.82 -6.83 3.77
CA ASN A 72 -1.13 -6.00 2.61
C ASN A 72 -2.61 -5.61 2.64
N VAL A 73 -2.89 -4.35 2.31
CA VAL A 73 -4.25 -3.84 2.21
C VAL A 73 -4.45 -3.22 0.84
N SER A 74 -5.54 -3.61 0.18
CA SER A 74 -5.91 -3.12 -1.15
C SER A 74 -6.90 -1.98 -1.06
N PHE A 75 -6.63 -0.88 -1.77
CA PHE A 75 -7.50 0.28 -1.88
C PHE A 75 -7.88 0.50 -3.33
N ARG A 76 -9.16 0.75 -3.58
CA ARG A 76 -9.62 1.13 -4.92
C ARG A 76 -9.13 2.54 -5.25
N ARG A 77 -8.50 2.71 -6.40
CA ARG A 77 -8.13 4.02 -6.93
C ARG A 77 -9.41 4.75 -7.40
N LEU A 78 -9.51 6.04 -7.10
CA LEU A 78 -10.67 6.87 -7.40
C LEU A 78 -10.40 7.70 -8.65
N ASN A 79 -11.41 7.88 -9.51
CA ASN A 79 -11.30 8.85 -10.60
C ASN A 79 -11.40 10.25 -10.01
N GLN A 80 -10.52 11.17 -10.41
CA GLN A 80 -10.73 12.60 -10.16
C GLN A 80 -11.72 13.11 -11.22
N ASP A 81 -12.87 13.62 -10.77
CA ASP A 81 -13.80 14.39 -11.58
C ASP A 81 -13.26 15.79 -11.88
#